data_AF-A0A2T4JTZ5-F1
#
_entry.id   AF-A0A2T4JTZ5-F1
#
_cell.length_a   1.000
_cell.length_b   1.000
_cell.length_c   1.000
_cell.angle_alpha   90.00
_cell.angle_beta   90.00
_cell.angle_gamma   90.00
#
_symmetry.space_group_name_H-M   'P 1'
#
loop_
_entity.id
_entity.type
_entity.pdbx_description
1 polymer ?
#
loop_
_entity_poly.entity_id
_entity_poly.type
_entity_poly.pdbx_seq_one_letter_code
_entity_poly.pdbx_strand_id
1 'polypeptide(L)'
;APWGDSKDEPVTGRLIGTKVVRMGPFANGESYPVMLTAGVGTHVTDDEDPGVFGGIGVGLTQNLSVSLSHDGDQLHTGFGLRTDLPGKPTFSATLSDPFDDEDDRRISLTVGFALTGLY
;
A
#
# COMPACT_ATOMS: atom_id res chain seq x y z
N ALA A 1 28.34 -4.69 -21.97
CA ALA A 1 28.43 -4.78 -20.51
C ALA A 1 27.90 -6.14 -20.08
N PRO A 2 28.45 -6.80 -19.05
CA PRO A 2 27.84 -7.99 -18.49
C PRO A 2 26.54 -7.61 -17.78
N TRP A 3 25.55 -8.49 -17.85
CA TRP A 3 24.31 -8.40 -17.10
C TRP A 3 24.65 -8.38 -15.60
N GLY A 4 24.25 -7.32 -14.89
CA GLY A 4 24.50 -7.18 -13.45
C GLY A 4 25.48 -6.07 -13.05
N ASP A 5 25.91 -5.23 -13.97
CA ASP A 5 26.53 -3.95 -13.62
C ASP A 5 25.40 -3.00 -13.18
N SER A 6 25.14 -2.94 -11.87
CA SER A 6 24.22 -1.96 -11.30
C SER A 6 24.81 -0.58 -11.56
N LYS A 7 24.11 0.24 -12.35
CA LYS A 7 24.43 1.67 -12.41
C LYS A 7 24.35 2.21 -10.98
N ASP A 8 25.18 3.20 -10.64
CA ASP A 8 25.14 3.91 -9.35
C ASP A 8 23.80 4.65 -9.20
N GLU A 9 22.74 3.91 -8.92
CA GLU A 9 21.43 4.46 -8.61
C GLU A 9 21.36 4.74 -7.11
N PRO A 10 20.86 5.92 -6.70
CA PRO A 10 20.73 6.26 -5.29
C PRO A 10 19.84 5.24 -4.57
N VAL A 11 20.28 4.80 -3.39
CA VAL A 11 19.53 3.85 -2.57
C VAL A 11 18.28 4.53 -2.00
N THR A 12 17.12 4.27 -2.60
CA THR A 12 15.84 4.76 -2.07
C THR A 12 15.33 3.88 -0.93
N GLY A 13 15.03 4.48 0.22
CA GLY A 13 14.39 3.83 1.36
C GLY A 13 12.99 4.37 1.63
N ARG A 14 12.04 3.47 1.93
CA ARG A 14 10.65 3.84 2.21
C ARG A 14 10.01 2.94 3.26
N LEU A 15 9.13 3.54 4.07
CA LEU A 15 8.27 2.84 5.01
C LEU A 15 6.81 3.07 4.62
N ILE A 16 6.05 1.99 4.48
CA ILE A 16 4.64 2.01 4.10
C ILE A 16 3.83 1.29 5.18
N GLY A 17 2.82 1.97 5.70
CA GLY A 17 1.87 1.44 6.66
C GLY A 17 0.46 1.43 6.06
N THR A 18 -0.19 0.27 6.09
CA THR A 18 -1.55 0.08 5.60
C THR A 18 -2.46 -0.37 6.73
N LYS A 19 -3.62 0.28 6.87
CA LYS A 19 -4.65 -0.07 7.86
C LYS A 19 -5.98 -0.28 7.18
N VAL A 20 -6.64 -1.41 7.46
CA VAL A 20 -7.99 -1.69 6.99
C VAL A 20 -8.99 -1.51 8.13
N VAL A 21 -9.88 -0.54 8.00
CA VAL A 21 -10.95 -0.25 8.97
C VAL A 21 -12.31 -0.65 8.38
N ARG A 22 -13.30 -0.99 9.20
CA ARG A 22 -14.66 -1.26 8.70
C ARG A 22 -15.49 0.00 8.88
N MET A 23 -16.12 0.46 7.81
CA MET A 23 -17.02 1.61 7.82
C MET A 23 -18.45 1.12 7.60
N GLY A 24 -19.38 1.59 8.41
CA GLY A 24 -20.79 1.19 8.38
C GLY A 24 -21.42 0.96 9.76
N PRO A 25 -22.69 0.51 9.82
CA PRO A 25 -23.51 0.12 8.66
C PRO A 25 -23.96 1.33 7.82
N PHE A 26 -23.94 1.17 6.50
CA PHE A 26 -24.51 2.14 5.56
C PHE A 26 -26.03 1.95 5.41
N ALA A 27 -26.69 2.76 4.57
CA ALA A 27 -28.14 2.72 4.38
C ALA A 27 -28.69 1.34 3.94
N ASN A 28 -27.84 0.49 3.37
CA ASN A 28 -28.16 -0.89 2.99
C ASN A 28 -27.93 -1.93 4.11
N GLY A 29 -27.54 -1.50 5.32
CA GLY A 29 -27.22 -2.37 6.45
C GLY A 29 -25.86 -3.07 6.35
N GLU A 30 -25.12 -2.86 5.25
CA GLU A 30 -23.82 -3.49 5.04
C GLU A 30 -22.68 -2.60 5.55
N SER A 31 -21.53 -3.22 5.84
CA SER A 31 -20.31 -2.51 6.18
C SER A 31 -19.20 -2.89 5.21
N TYR A 32 -18.50 -1.88 4.70
CA TYR A 32 -17.41 -2.07 3.74
C TYR A 32 -16.07 -1.71 4.40
N PRO A 33 -15.00 -2.46 4.10
CA PRO A 33 -13.66 -2.13 4.54
C PRO A 33 -13.15 -0.89 3.80
N VAL A 34 -12.61 0.08 4.54
CA VAL A 34 -11.86 1.20 4.00
C VAL A 34 -10.39 0.95 4.29
N MET A 35 -9.56 1.09 3.26
CA MET A 35 -8.12 0.96 3.38
C MET A 35 -7.50 2.35 3.46
N LEU A 36 -6.66 2.56 4.47
CA LEU A 36 -5.87 3.77 4.62
C LEU A 36 -4.41 3.39 4.50
N THR A 37 -3.72 4.04 3.58
CA THR A 37 -2.30 3.80 3.32
C THR A 37 -1.57 5.10 3.59
N ALA A 38 -0.48 5.04 4.34
CA ALA A 38 0.40 6.17 4.56
C ALA A 38 1.84 5.68 4.54
N GLY A 39 2.75 6.52 4.08
CA GLY A 39 4.16 6.19 4.12
C GLY A 39 5.05 7.41 4.11
N VAL A 40 6.33 7.16 4.38
CA VAL A 40 7.39 8.16 4.40
C VAL A 40 8.60 7.59 3.67
N GLY A 41 9.30 8.41 2.91
CA GLY A 41 10.46 7.97 2.13
C GLY A 41 11.44 9.10 1.89
N THR A 42 12.68 8.75 1.53
CA THR A 42 13.77 9.71 1.30
C THR A 42 13.72 10.38 -0.07
N HIS A 43 12.98 9.82 -1.02
CA HIS A 43 12.67 10.40 -2.33
C HIS A 43 11.17 10.32 -2.52
N VAL A 44 10.45 11.37 -2.14
CA VAL A 44 8.97 11.42 -2.24
C VAL A 44 8.52 12.68 -2.97
N THR A 45 9.27 13.78 -2.93
CA THR A 45 8.95 15.00 -3.67
C THR A 45 10.09 15.32 -4.64
N ASP A 46 9.78 15.99 -5.76
CA ASP A 46 10.76 16.61 -6.66
C ASP A 46 11.92 17.20 -5.83
N ASP A 47 13.17 16.91 -6.22
CA ASP A 47 14.42 17.30 -5.55
C ASP A 47 14.96 16.40 -4.40
N GLU A 48 14.63 15.10 -4.37
CA GLU A 48 15.24 14.13 -3.43
C GLU A 48 14.96 14.39 -1.95
N ASP A 49 13.92 15.18 -1.66
CA ASP A 49 13.56 15.53 -0.29
C ASP A 49 12.71 14.42 0.38
N PRO A 50 12.93 14.18 1.68
CA PRO A 50 12.12 13.24 2.44
C PRO A 50 10.69 13.76 2.56
N GLY A 51 9.73 12.96 2.12
CA GLY A 51 8.33 13.34 2.09
C GLY A 51 7.41 12.29 2.69
N VAL A 52 6.15 12.70 2.85
CA VAL A 52 5.07 11.83 3.32
C VAL A 52 4.05 11.65 2.20
N PHE A 53 3.50 10.46 2.10
CA PHE A 53 2.42 10.18 1.16
C PHE A 53 1.27 9.48 1.85
N GLY A 54 0.10 9.63 1.24
CA GLY A 54 -1.14 9.08 1.76
C GLY A 54 -2.01 8.58 0.62
N GLY A 55 -2.84 7.60 0.94
CA GLY A 55 -3.87 7.13 0.05
C GLY A 55 -5.03 6.53 0.80
N ILE A 56 -6.12 6.44 0.05
CA ILE A 56 -7.38 5.92 0.54
C ILE A 56 -7.86 4.83 -0.41
N GLY A 57 -8.64 3.93 0.14
CA GLY A 57 -9.13 2.77 -0.55
C GLY A 57 -10.52 2.39 -0.11
N VAL A 58 -11.26 1.81 -1.04
CA VAL A 58 -12.65 1.42 -0.86
C VAL A 58 -12.80 -0.09 -0.85
N GLY A 59 -13.82 -0.54 -0.13
CA GLY A 59 -14.19 -1.93 -0.05
C GLY A 59 -14.94 -2.35 -1.30
N LEU A 60 -14.45 -3.37 -1.98
CA LEU A 60 -15.17 -4.01 -3.09
C LEU A 60 -16.19 -5.02 -2.57
N THR A 61 -15.88 -5.66 -1.44
CA THR A 61 -16.78 -6.57 -0.71
C THR A 61 -16.67 -6.32 0.79
N GLN A 62 -17.44 -7.01 1.63
CA GLN A 62 -17.35 -6.89 3.09
C GLN A 62 -15.98 -7.30 3.69
N ASN A 63 -15.16 -7.97 2.88
CA ASN A 63 -13.87 -8.57 3.26
C ASN A 63 -12.72 -8.11 2.36
N LEU A 64 -12.98 -7.60 1.16
CA LEU A 64 -11.96 -7.17 0.19
C LEU A 64 -11.97 -5.66 0.02
N SER A 65 -10.79 -5.06 0.05
CA SER A 65 -10.55 -3.63 -0.21
C SER A 65 -9.40 -3.42 -1.17
N VAL A 66 -9.46 -2.31 -1.91
CA VAL A 66 -8.40 -1.84 -2.80
C VAL A 66 -8.09 -0.39 -2.46
N SER A 67 -6.83 0.02 -2.51
CA SER A 67 -6.40 1.41 -2.31
C SER A 67 -5.52 1.91 -3.43
N LEU A 68 -5.53 3.23 -3.62
CA LEU A 68 -4.54 3.93 -4.42
C LEU A 68 -3.86 4.98 -3.53
N SER A 69 -2.53 5.08 -3.60
CA SER A 69 -1.77 6.20 -3.05
C SER A 69 -0.78 6.70 -4.07
N HIS A 70 -0.45 7.98 -3.98
CA HIS A 70 0.57 8.61 -4.79
C HIS A 70 1.49 9.40 -3.87
N ASP A 71 2.77 9.32 -4.12
CA ASP A 71 3.79 9.97 -3.30
C ASP A 71 4.36 11.25 -3.94
N GLY A 72 4.13 11.47 -5.23
CA GLY A 72 4.70 12.56 -6.03
C GLY A 72 5.42 12.04 -7.28
N ASP A 73 5.95 10.83 -7.21
CA ASP A 73 6.77 10.16 -8.23
C ASP A 73 6.09 8.87 -8.69
N GLN A 74 5.67 8.02 -7.74
CA GLN A 74 5.15 6.68 -7.99
C GLN A 74 3.67 6.54 -7.61
N LEU A 75 2.99 5.66 -8.33
CA LEU A 75 1.68 5.15 -7.94
C LEU A 75 1.84 3.86 -7.14
N HIS A 76 1.07 3.75 -6.07
CA HIS A 76 0.96 2.53 -5.29
C HIS A 76 -0.47 2.01 -5.30
N THR A 77 -0.61 0.73 -5.61
CA THR A 77 -1.88 0.01 -5.56
C THR A 77 -1.87 -0.97 -4.40
N GLY A 78 -2.85 -0.87 -3.51
CA GLY A 78 -2.99 -1.73 -2.34
C GLY A 78 -4.19 -2.66 -2.46
N PHE A 79 -4.08 -3.85 -1.89
CA PHE A 79 -5.15 -4.84 -1.74
C PHE A 79 -5.22 -5.27 -0.28
N GLY A 80 -6.42 -5.50 0.23
CA GLY A 80 -6.63 -5.87 1.62
C GLY A 80 -7.72 -6.90 1.78
N LEU A 81 -7.39 -7.99 2.45
CA LEU A 81 -8.28 -9.08 2.75
C LEU A 81 -8.47 -9.22 4.26
N ARG A 82 -9.69 -9.00 4.73
CA ARG A 82 -10.09 -9.30 6.11
C ARG A 82 -10.78 -10.65 6.15
N THR A 83 -10.32 -11.54 7.01
CA THR A 83 -10.93 -12.84 7.22
C THR A 83 -11.84 -12.84 8.45
N ASP A 84 -12.85 -13.71 8.45
CA ASP A 84 -13.74 -13.95 9.59
C ASP A 84 -13.26 -15.11 10.48
N LEU A 85 -11.96 -15.45 10.39
CA LEU A 85 -11.33 -16.44 11.27
C LEU A 85 -11.21 -15.91 12.71
N PRO A 86 -11.03 -16.78 13.72
CA PRO A 86 -10.71 -16.37 15.07
C PRO A 86 -9.51 -15.40 15.10
N GLY A 87 -9.64 -14.27 15.80
CA GLY A 87 -8.63 -13.21 15.80
C GLY A 87 -8.66 -12.27 14.58
N LYS A 88 -9.63 -12.45 13.68
CA LYS A 88 -9.94 -11.59 12.52
C LYS A 88 -8.69 -11.07 11.79
N PRO A 89 -7.78 -11.96 11.33
CA PRO A 89 -6.58 -11.53 10.67
C PRO A 89 -6.91 -10.71 9.43
N THR A 90 -6.17 -9.62 9.26
CA THR A 90 -6.20 -8.77 8.08
C THR A 90 -4.89 -8.92 7.35
N PHE A 91 -4.95 -9.22 6.06
CA PHE A 91 -3.80 -9.28 5.16
C PHE A 91 -3.85 -8.07 4.24
N SER A 92 -2.71 -7.46 3.98
CA SER A 92 -2.58 -6.38 3.00
C SER A 92 -1.38 -6.62 2.10
N ALA A 93 -1.53 -6.31 0.82
CA ALA A 93 -0.46 -6.30 -0.15
C ALA A 93 -0.43 -4.96 -0.87
N THR A 94 0.73 -4.34 -1.01
CA THR A 94 0.89 -3.09 -1.76
C THR A 94 1.94 -3.27 -2.84
N LEU A 95 1.58 -2.92 -4.06
CA LEU A 95 2.44 -2.89 -5.23
C LEU A 95 2.78 -1.44 -5.56
N SER A 96 4.06 -1.14 -5.70
CA SER A 96 4.56 0.19 -6.08
C SER A 96 5.07 0.16 -7.50
N ASP A 97 4.80 1.24 -8.24
CA ASP A 97 5.14 1.40 -9.64
C ASP A 97 4.63 0.26 -10.56
N PRO A 98 3.30 0.08 -10.67
CA PRO A 98 2.72 -0.91 -11.57
C PRO A 98 2.56 -0.45 -13.03
N PHE A 99 2.77 0.84 -13.33
CA PHE A 99 2.39 1.45 -14.61
C PHE A 99 3.46 2.33 -15.26
N ASP A 100 4.63 2.55 -14.64
CA ASP A 100 5.66 3.35 -15.26
C ASP A 100 6.51 2.51 -16.22
N ASP A 101 6.83 3.11 -17.37
CA ASP A 101 7.44 2.48 -18.55
C ASP A 101 8.86 3.04 -18.82
N GLU A 102 9.50 3.65 -17.81
CA GLU A 102 10.88 4.15 -17.91
C GLU A 102 11.92 3.01 -17.73
N ASP A 103 13.10 3.19 -18.34
CA ASP A 103 14.10 2.16 -18.65
C ASP A 103 14.63 1.32 -17.46
N ASP A 104 14.35 1.71 -16.20
CA ASP A 104 14.80 1.03 -14.97
C ASP A 104 13.59 0.74 -14.02
N ARG A 105 12.77 -0.26 -14.37
CA ARG A 105 11.57 -0.67 -13.59
C ARG A 105 11.90 -1.23 -12.20
N ARG A 106 11.39 -0.58 -11.14
CA ARG A 106 11.51 -1.07 -9.75
C ARG A 106 10.16 -1.47 -9.16
N ILE A 107 9.77 -2.73 -9.38
CA ILE A 107 8.57 -3.30 -8.72
C ILE A 107 8.87 -3.61 -7.25
N SER A 108 8.10 -2.99 -6.35
CA SER A 108 8.17 -3.28 -4.90
C SER A 108 6.86 -3.88 -4.40
N LEU A 109 6.95 -5.04 -3.73
CA LEU A 109 5.82 -5.71 -3.07
C LEU A 109 5.98 -5.63 -1.55
N THR A 110 5.01 -5.02 -0.89
CA THR A 110 4.90 -5.02 0.57
C THR A 110 3.77 -5.95 0.99
N VAL A 111 4.02 -6.86 1.93
CA VAL A 111 2.98 -7.74 2.51
C VAL A 111 2.90 -7.48 4.00
N GLY A 112 1.69 -7.28 4.51
CA GLY A 112 1.41 -7.05 5.92
C GLY A 112 0.33 -7.99 6.44
N PHE A 113 0.41 -8.33 7.72
CA PHE A 113 -0.64 -9.02 8.45
C PHE A 113 -0.89 -8.32 9.79
N ALA A 114 -2.14 -8.28 10.21
CA ALA A 114 -2.54 -7.74 11.51
C ALA A 114 -3.54 -8.68 12.19
N LEU A 115 -3.31 -8.96 13.47
CA LEU A 115 -4.22 -9.75 14.32
C LEU A 115 -5.03 -8.79 15.19
N THR A 116 -6.35 -8.96 15.21
CA THR A 116 -7.24 -8.16 16.06
C THR A 116 -7.83 -9.06 17.14
N GLY A 117 -7.48 -8.81 18.41
CA GLY A 117 -8.00 -9.57 19.57
C GLY A 117 -6.96 -10.36 20.36
N LEU A 118 -5.70 -9.93 20.37
CA LEU A 118 -4.68 -10.39 21.33
C LEU A 118 -4.74 -9.57 22.64
N TYR A 119 -5.92 -9.41 23.24
CA TYR A 119 -6.12 -8.92 24.61
C TYR A 119 -7.48 -9.42 25.12
#